data_AF-A0A150B6W5-F1
#
_entry.id   AF-A0A150B6W5-F1
#
_cell.length_a   1.000
_cell.length_b   1.000
_cell.length_c   1.000
_cell.angle_alpha   90.00
_cell.angle_beta   90.00
_cell.angle_gamma   90.00
#
_symmetry.space_group_name_H-M   'P 1'
#
loop_
_entity.id
_entity.type
_entity.pdbx_description
1 polymer ?
#
loop_
_entity_poly.entity_id
_entity_poly.type
_entity_poly.pdbx_seq_one_letter_code
_entity_poly.pdbx_strand_id
1 'polypeptide(L)' 'MTKLEELEKDFNQMNLDLKAIQHDMKSLEVRILVAEKDVLTINKQLDKISANTTWILRLIISGLLTGVLGVVAKNLL' A
#
# COMPACT_ATOMS: atom_id res chain seq x y z
N MET A 1 -40.59 1.43 37.60
CA MET A 1 -39.19 1.86 37.79
C MET A 1 -39.17 3.35 37.98
N THR A 2 -38.26 3.86 38.81
CA THR A 2 -38.08 5.31 38.98
C THR A 2 -37.23 5.86 37.82
N LYS A 3 -37.37 7.16 37.50
CA LYS A 3 -36.52 7.81 36.47
C LYS A 3 -35.01 7.69 36.77
N LEU A 4 -34.64 7.52 38.04
CA LEU A 4 -33.27 7.30 38.49
C LEU A 4 -32.75 5.92 38.10
N GLU A 5 -33.57 4.88 38.22
CA GLU A 5 -33.23 3.50 37.81
C GLU A 5 -33.04 3.39 36.29
N GLU A 6 -33.86 4.09 35.51
CA GLU A 6 -33.72 4.15 34.04
C GLU A 6 -32.41 4.86 33.65
N LEU A 7 -32.09 5.98 34.30
CA LEU A 7 -30.85 6.72 34.06
C LEU A 7 -29.61 5.89 34.40
N GLU A 8 -29.64 5.14 35.52
CA GLU A 8 -28.54 4.26 35.91
C GLU A 8 -28.34 3.13 34.90
N LYS A 9 -29.45 2.56 34.40
CA LYS A 9 -29.41 1.53 33.35
C LYS A 9 -28.80 2.08 32.06
N ASP A 10 -29.22 3.26 31.61
CA ASP A 10 -28.69 3.90 30.41
C ASP A 10 -27.21 4.23 30.55
N PHE A 11 -26.78 4.73 31.72
CA PHE A 11 -25.37 4.98 32.00
C PHE A 11 -24.52 3.71 31.95
N ASN A 12 -25.02 2.62 32.54
CA ASN A 12 -24.34 1.33 32.51
C ASN A 12 -24.24 0.78 31.07
N GLN A 13 -25.30 0.93 30.28
CA GLN A 13 -25.27 0.55 28.86
C GLN A 13 -24.25 1.38 28.09
N MET A 14 -24.24 2.71 28.25
CA MET A 14 -23.25 3.60 27.63
C MET A 14 -21.81 3.21 28.00
N ASN A 15 -21.56 2.81 29.25
CA ASN A 15 -20.22 2.38 29.67
C ASN A 15 -19.79 1.06 29.00
N LEU A 16 -20.73 0.13 28.78
CA LEU A 16 -20.47 -1.09 28.02
C LEU A 16 -20.18 -0.78 26.55
N ASP A 17 -20.97 0.10 25.95
CA ASP A 17 -20.79 0.51 24.56
C ASP A 17 -19.45 1.22 24.36
N LEU A 18 -19.05 2.09 25.29
CA LEU A 18 -17.73 2.75 25.27
C LEU A 18 -16.57 1.74 25.36
N LYS A 19 -16.70 0.69 26.18
CA LYS A 19 -15.69 -0.38 26.24
C LYS A 19 -15.60 -1.17 24.94
N ALA A 20 -16.74 -1.45 24.30
CA ALA A 20 -16.77 -2.10 22.99
C ALA A 20 -16.09 -1.22 21.93
N ILE A 21 -16.43 0.07 21.88
CA ILE A 21 -15.80 1.04 20.97
C ILE A 21 -14.28 1.11 21.20
N GLN A 22 -13.81 1.16 22.45
CA GLN A 22 -12.39 1.15 22.76
C GLN A 22 -11.67 -0.11 22.26
N HIS A 23 -12.32 -1.27 22.38
CA HIS A 23 -11.79 -2.52 21.85
C HIS A 23 -11.70 -2.49 20.33
N ASP A 24 -12.74 -2.04 19.66
CA ASP A 24 -12.79 -1.94 18.20
C ASP A 24 -11.78 -0.93 17.65
N MET A 25 -11.58 0.19 18.34
CA MET A 25 -10.55 1.18 18.02
C MET A 25 -9.15 0.57 18.07
N LYS A 26 -8.82 -0.22 19.11
CA LYS A 26 -7.52 -0.92 19.19
C LYS A 26 -7.34 -1.93 18.07
N SER A 27 -8.40 -2.65 17.73
CA SER A 27 -8.38 -3.60 16.60
C SER A 27 -8.12 -2.88 15.27
N LEU A 28 -8.78 -1.73 15.06
CA LEU A 28 -8.57 -0.88 13.89
C LEU A 28 -7.15 -0.31 13.84
N GLU A 29 -6.60 0.15 14.96
CA GLU A 29 -5.23 0.65 15.05
C GLU A 29 -4.21 -0.41 14.58
N VAL A 30 -4.36 -1.66 15.05
CA VAL A 30 -3.49 -2.77 14.60
C VAL A 30 -3.62 -3.01 13.10
N ARG A 31 -4.85 -3.02 12.56
CA ARG A 31 -5.08 -3.23 11.12
C ARG A 31 -4.51 -2.09 10.27
N ILE A 32 -4.59 -0.85 10.75
CA ILE A 32 -4.01 0.32 10.10
C ILE A 32 -2.48 0.21 10.08
N LEU A 33 -1.85 -0.13 11.21
CA LEU A 33 -0.39 -0.32 11.28
C LEU A 33 0.11 -1.41 10.34
N VAL A 34 -0.65 -2.50 10.17
CA VAL A 34 -0.32 -3.55 9.18
C VAL A 34 -0.47 -3.00 7.77
N ALA A 35 -1.57 -2.32 7.46
CA ALA A 35 -1.79 -1.72 6.14
C ALA A 35 -0.70 -0.68 5.77
N GLU A 36 -0.25 0.14 6.71
CA GLU A 36 0.87 1.07 6.51
C GLU A 36 2.16 0.34 6.15
N LYS A 37 2.46 -0.78 6.83
CA LYS A 37 3.63 -1.62 6.52
C LYS A 37 3.52 -2.26 5.14
N ASP A 38 2.33 -2.72 4.76
CA ASP A 38 2.09 -3.30 3.44
C ASP A 38 2.28 -2.24 2.34
N VAL A 39 1.75 -1.02 2.52
CA VAL A 39 1.96 0.11 1.60
C VAL A 39 3.44 0.45 1.44
N LEU A 40 4.21 0.50 2.53
CA LEU A 40 5.66 0.73 2.47
C LEU A 40 6.40 -0.39 1.72
N THR A 41 5.95 -1.62 1.87
CA THR A 41 6.53 -2.79 1.19
C THR A 41 6.22 -2.75 -0.31
N ILE A 42 4.98 -2.43 -0.67
CA ILE A 42 4.55 -2.23 -2.07
C ILE A 42 5.38 -1.14 -2.73
N ASN A 43 5.59 -0.01 -2.05
CA ASN A 43 6.40 1.09 -2.57
C ASN A 43 7.85 0.64 -2.88
N LYS A 44 8.50 -0.07 -1.96
CA LYS A 44 9.84 -0.63 -2.20
C LYS A 44 9.88 -1.64 -3.35
N GLN A 45 8.82 -2.43 -3.54
CA GLN A 45 8.73 -3.34 -4.68
C GLN A 45 8.54 -2.58 -6.00
N LEU A 46 7.74 -1.51 -5.99
CA LEU A 46 7.58 -0.62 -7.14
C LEU A 46 8.89 0.03 -7.55
N ASP A 47 9.72 0.48 -6.61
CA ASP A 47 11.05 1.02 -6.91
C ASP A 47 11.95 0.00 -7.63
N LYS A 48 11.93 -1.26 -7.17
CA LYS A 48 12.68 -2.35 -7.81
C LYS A 48 12.16 -2.64 -9.22
N ILE A 49 10.84 -2.68 -9.38
CA ILE A 49 10.20 -2.86 -10.70
C ILE A 49 10.59 -1.70 -11.62
N SER A 50 10.49 -0.46 -11.16
CA SER A 50 10.85 0.76 -11.90
C SER A 50 12.31 0.76 -12.36
N ALA A 51 13.23 0.36 -11.48
CA ALA A 51 14.63 0.19 -11.84
C ALA A 51 14.78 -0.87 -12.95
N ASN A 52 14.19 -2.06 -12.76
CA ASN A 52 14.28 -3.15 -13.73
C ASN A 52 13.68 -2.78 -15.09
N THR A 53 12.52 -2.14 -15.13
CA THR A 53 11.90 -1.69 -16.39
C THR A 53 12.73 -0.62 -17.09
N THR A 54 13.37 0.27 -16.34
CA THR A 54 14.33 1.25 -16.88
C THR A 54 15.54 0.55 -17.52
N TRP A 55 16.09 -0.48 -16.87
CA TRP A 55 17.19 -1.28 -17.44
C TRP A 55 16.77 -2.02 -18.72
N ILE A 56 15.59 -2.65 -18.72
CA ILE A 56 15.05 -3.34 -19.89
C ILE A 56 14.87 -2.36 -21.06
N LEU A 57 14.31 -1.17 -20.81
CA LEU A 57 14.12 -0.15 -21.84
C LEU A 57 15.44 0.26 -22.51
N ARG A 58 16.51 0.44 -21.71
CA ARG A 58 17.85 0.76 -22.23
C ARG A 58 18.42 -0.34 -23.12
N LEU A 59 18.23 -1.61 -22.75
CA LEU A 59 18.69 -2.75 -23.54
C LEU A 59 17.95 -2.83 -24.88
N ILE A 60 16.63 -2.62 -24.87
CA ILE A 60 15.82 -2.60 -26.09
C ILE A 60 16.29 -1.48 -27.02
N ILE A 61 16.42 -0.25 -26.52
CA ILE A 61 16.88 0.89 -27.32
C ILE A 61 18.28 0.63 -27.87
N SER A 62 19.21 0.10 -27.07
CA SER A 62 20.58 -0.19 -27.50
C SER A 62 20.62 -1.28 -28.57
N GLY A 63 19.82 -2.35 -28.42
CA GLY A 63 19.71 -3.41 -29.41
C GLY A 63 19.15 -2.90 -30.74
N LEU A 64 18.11 -2.07 -30.69
CA LEU A 64 17.53 -1.46 -31.89
C LEU A 64 18.54 -0.53 -32.58
N LEU A 65 19.21 0.35 -31.84
CA LEU A 65 20.23 1.26 -32.39
C LEU A 65 21.38 0.49 -33.03
N THR A 66 21.91 -0.52 -32.33
CA THR A 66 23.01 -1.35 -32.85
C THR A 66 22.58 -2.12 -34.09
N GLY A 67 21.35 -2.65 -34.13
CA GLY A 67 20.79 -3.31 -35.30
C GLY A 67 20.71 -2.39 -36.51
N VAL A 68 20.18 -1.17 -36.34
CA VAL A 68 20.09 -0.17 -37.42
C VAL A 68 21.49 0.24 -37.90
N LEU A 69 22.40 0.57 -36.98
CA LEU A 69 23.77 0.94 -37.32
C LEU A 69 24.52 -0.18 -38.05
N GLY A 70 24.31 -1.44 -37.65
CA GLY A 70 24.91 -2.60 -38.32
C GLY A 70 24.43 -2.75 -39.77
N VAL A 71 23.13 -2.55 -40.03
CA VAL A 71 22.58 -2.55 -41.40
C VAL A 71 23.16 -1.40 -42.23
N VAL A 72 23.23 -0.19 -41.66
CA VAL A 72 23.78 0.98 -42.33
C VAL A 72 25.27 0.78 -42.67
N ALA A 73 26.06 0.28 -41.72
CA ALA A 73 27.48 0.00 -41.93
C ALA A 73 27.71 -1.04 -43.04
N LYS A 74 26.90 -2.10 -43.09
CA LYS A 74 27.00 -3.14 -44.13
C LYS A 74 26.64 -2.62 -45.54
N ASN A 75 25.78 -1.62 -45.65
CA ASN A 75 25.39 -1.06 -46.94
C ASN A 75 26.35 0.06 -47.42
N LEU A 76 27.14 0.65 -46.53
CA LEU A 76 28.09 1.72 -46.83
C LEU A 76 29.53 1.22 -47.08
N LEU A 77 29.93 0.10 -46.45
CA LEU A 77 31.21 -0.58 -46.62
C LEU A 77 31.10 -1.71 -47.64
#